data_AF-B6W5W9-F1
#
_entry.id   AF-B6W5W9-F1
#
_cell.length_a   1.000
_cell.length_b   1.000
_cell.length_c   1.000
_cell.angle_alpha   90.00
_cell.angle_beta   90.00
_cell.angle_gamma   90.00
#
_symmetry.space_group_name_H-M   'P 1'
#
loop_
_entity.id
_entity.type
_entity.pdbx_description
1 polymer ?
#
loop_
_entity_poly.entity_id
_entity_poly.type
_entity_poly.pdbx_seq_one_letter_code
_entity_poly.pdbx_strand_id
1 'polypeptide(L)' 'MDKADLIDKIRKVCRIRNDIKIDMTVKGENWFFDAIYVFLGETEIYVTDTLYIIDIEELDTESLAGIYQKIV' A
#
# COMPACT_ATOMS: atom_id res chain seq x y z
N MET A 1 2.17 14.58 5.96
CA MET A 1 1.89 13.46 6.88
C MET A 1 3.14 12.62 6.96
N ASP A 2 3.45 12.09 8.14
CA ASP A 2 4.57 11.16 8.26
C ASP A 2 4.20 9.77 7.71
N LYS A 3 5.21 8.94 7.48
CA LYS A 3 5.06 7.60 6.91
C LYS A 3 4.18 6.69 7.79
N ALA A 4 4.36 6.74 9.11
CA ALA A 4 3.62 5.89 10.04
C ALA A 4 2.13 6.25 10.10
N ASP A 5 1.79 7.55 10.06
CA ASP A 5 0.41 8.05 9.99
C ASP A 5 -0.29 7.63 8.69
N LEU A 6 0.44 7.64 7.56
CA LEU A 6 -0.08 7.11 6.30
C LEU A 6 -0.38 5.62 6.38
N ILE A 7 0.56 4.82 6.89
CA ILE A 7 0.39 3.37 7.03
C ILE A 7 -0.77 3.04 7.97
N ASP A 8 -0.89 3.74 9.12
CA ASP A 8 -2.02 3.54 10.04
C ASP A 8 -3.37 3.89 9.41
N LYS A 9 -3.44 4.96 8.62
CA LYS A 9 -4.66 5.31 7.87
C LYS A 9 -5.01 4.28 6.81
N ILE A 10 -4.03 3.82 6.04
CA ILE A 10 -4.24 2.73 5.06
C ILE A 10 -4.70 1.46 5.76
N ARG A 11 -4.11 1.11 6.92
CA ARG A 11 -4.51 -0.03 7.75
C ARG A 11 -5.98 0.05 8.14
N LYS A 12 -6.43 1.22 8.61
CA LYS A 12 -7.82 1.45 9.01
C LYS A 12 -8.79 1.23 7.86
N VAL A 13 -8.46 1.70 6.67
CA VAL A 13 -9.27 1.46 5.46
C VAL A 13 -9.29 -0.03 5.13
N CYS A 14 -8.13 -0.70 5.11
CA CYS A 14 -8.03 -2.12 4.77
C CYS A 14 -8.74 -3.06 5.77
N ARG A 15 -8.87 -2.64 7.04
CA ARG A 15 -9.68 -3.35 8.06
C ARG A 15 -11.18 -3.31 7.78
N ILE A 16 -11.67 -2.25 7.13
CA ILE A 16 -13.09 -2.10 6.78
C ILE A 16 -13.37 -2.80 5.45
N ARG A 17 -12.49 -2.60 4.47
CA ARG A 17 -12.57 -3.18 3.13
C ARG A 17 -11.19 -3.64 2.73
N ASN A 18 -11.01 -4.96 2.64
CA ASN A 18 -9.74 -5.55 2.22
C ASN A 18 -9.66 -5.67 0.70
N ASP A 19 -8.47 -5.97 0.17
CA ASP A 19 -8.21 -6.28 -1.24
C ASP A 19 -8.73 -5.18 -2.20
N ILE A 20 -8.22 -3.97 -2.01
CA ILE A 20 -8.65 -2.79 -2.75
C ILE A 20 -7.74 -2.61 -3.98
N LYS A 21 -8.34 -2.52 -5.16
CA LYS A 21 -7.63 -2.21 -6.39
C LYS A 21 -7.11 -0.76 -6.37
N ILE A 22 -5.81 -0.58 -6.57
CA ILE A 22 -5.13 0.71 -6.64
C ILE A 22 -4.60 1.02 -8.05
N ASP A 23 -4.07 0.03 -8.78
CA ASP A 23 -3.55 0.18 -10.14
C ASP A 23 -2.62 1.41 -10.28
N MET A 24 -1.41 1.29 -9.71
CA MET A 24 -0.40 2.35 -9.68
C MET A 24 1.03 1.82 -9.49
N THR A 25 2.00 2.57 -10.01
CA THR A 25 3.42 2.34 -9.68
C THR A 25 3.73 2.88 -8.29
N VAL A 26 4.31 2.02 -7.45
CA VAL A 26 4.85 2.37 -6.14
C VAL A 26 6.38 2.25 -6.16
N LYS A 27 7.04 2.93 -5.22
CA LYS A 27 8.50 2.99 -5.13
C LYS A 27 8.97 2.59 -3.74
N GLY A 28 10.07 1.88 -3.69
CA GLY A 28 10.87 1.70 -2.48
C GLY A 28 12.30 2.19 -2.70
N GLU A 29 13.23 1.74 -1.85
CA GLU A 29 14.62 2.17 -1.94
C GLU A 29 15.31 1.61 -3.21
N ASN A 30 15.43 2.45 -4.24
CA ASN A 30 16.06 2.15 -5.55
C ASN A 30 15.30 1.15 -6.44
N TRP A 31 14.00 0.95 -6.22
CA TRP A 31 13.18 0.08 -7.07
C TRP A 31 11.77 0.65 -7.25
N PHE A 32 11.07 0.16 -8.28
CA PHE A 32 9.68 0.48 -8.57
C PHE A 32 8.89 -0.82 -8.81
N PHE A 33 7.59 -0.77 -8.54
CA PHE A 33 6.70 -1.92 -8.66
C PHE A 33 5.31 -1.46 -9.11
N ASP A 34 4.75 -2.13 -10.12
CA ASP A 34 3.41 -1.82 -10.61
C ASP A 34 2.37 -2.59 -9.79
N ALA A 35 1.92 -1.97 -8.70
CA ALA A 35 0.96 -2.55 -7.78
C ALA A 35 -0.47 -2.44 -8.31
N ILE A 36 -1.18 -3.56 -8.31
CA ILE A 36 -2.60 -3.63 -8.71
C ILE A 36 -3.51 -3.52 -7.48
N TYR A 37 -3.14 -4.16 -6.36
CA TYR A 37 -3.97 -4.21 -5.15
C TYR A 37 -3.17 -3.80 -3.90
N VAL A 38 -3.90 -3.31 -2.90
CA VAL A 38 -3.44 -3.21 -1.51
C VAL A 38 -4.36 -4.05 -0.63
N PHE A 39 -3.78 -4.82 0.28
CA PHE A 39 -4.55 -5.69 1.18
C PHE A 39 -3.87 -5.85 2.54
N LEU A 40 -4.69 -6.07 3.56
CA LEU A 40 -4.31 -6.49 4.89
C LEU A 40 -4.21 -8.03 4.92
N GLY A 41 -3.02 -8.54 5.21
CA GLY A 41 -2.79 -9.94 5.57
C GLY A 41 -3.21 -10.23 7.02
N GLU A 42 -2.63 -11.26 7.65
CA GLU A 42 -2.96 -11.59 9.05
C GLU A 42 -2.57 -10.47 10.03
N THR A 43 -1.41 -9.85 9.82
CA THR A 43 -0.84 -8.82 10.72
C THR A 43 -0.36 -7.57 10.00
N GLU A 44 0.05 -7.71 8.74
CA GLU A 44 0.73 -6.68 7.95
C GLU A 44 -0.09 -6.28 6.73
N ILE A 45 0.31 -5.19 6.08
CA ILE A 45 -0.34 -4.67 4.87
C ILE A 45 0.63 -4.81 3.73
N TYR A 46 0.12 -5.24 2.60
CA TYR A 46 0.92 -5.47 1.42
C TYR A 46 0.32 -4.81 0.20
N VAL A 47 1.18 -4.54 -0.77
CA VAL A 47 0.80 -4.25 -2.15
C VAL A 47 1.18 -5.42 -3.05
N THR A 48 0.40 -5.66 -4.11
CA THR A 48 0.64 -6.79 -5.01
C THR A 48 0.20 -6.49 -6.44
N ASP A 49 0.88 -7.10 -7.41
CA ASP A 49 0.51 -7.18 -8.82
C ASP A 49 -0.22 -8.50 -9.15
N THR A 50 -0.64 -9.27 -8.14
CA THR A 50 -1.15 -10.66 -8.15
C THR A 50 -0.10 -11.78 -8.18
N LEU A 51 1.15 -11.50 -8.56
CA LEU A 51 2.23 -12.49 -8.60
C LEU A 51 3.26 -12.30 -7.49
N TYR A 52 3.54 -11.05 -7.13
CA TYR A 52 4.49 -10.63 -6.12
C TYR A 52 3.83 -9.77 -5.07
N ILE A 53 4.33 -9.86 -3.84
CA ILE A 53 3.81 -9.15 -2.68
C ILE A 53 4.96 -8.34 -2.09
N ILE A 54 4.72 -7.08 -1.77
CA ILE A 54 5.68 -6.19 -1.13
C ILE A 54 5.06 -5.62 0.15
N ASP A 55 5.83 -5.59 1.24
CA ASP A 55 5.40 -4.94 2.48
C ASP A 55 5.24 -3.44 2.25
N ILE A 56 4.12 -2.90 2.71
CA ILE A 56 3.84 -1.46 2.63
C ILE A 56 4.92 -0.63 3.35
N GLU A 57 5.58 -1.19 4.36
CA GLU A 57 6.67 -0.56 5.10
C GLU A 57 7.92 -0.36 4.23
N GLU A 58 8.06 -1.05 3.09
CA GLU A 58 9.18 -0.84 2.16
C GLU A 58 8.94 0.37 1.22
N LEU A 59 7.72 0.90 1.17
CA LEU A 59 7.36 1.99 0.26
C LEU A 59 7.79 3.36 0.76
N ASP A 60 8.06 4.26 -0.18
CA ASP A 60 8.29 5.66 0.11
C ASP A 60 6.99 6.41 0.47
N THR A 61 7.14 7.57 1.11
CA THR A 61 6.00 8.38 1.56
C THR A 61 5.12 8.86 0.41
N GLU A 62 5.68 9.07 -0.79
CA GLU A 62 4.94 9.52 -1.97
C GLU A 62 3.97 8.42 -2.43
N SER A 63 4.46 7.18 -2.55
CA SER A 63 3.68 6.01 -2.92
C SER A 63 2.58 5.74 -1.90
N LEU A 64 2.89 5.84 -0.60
CA LEU A 64 1.90 5.70 0.47
C LEU A 64 0.80 6.75 0.39
N ALA A 65 1.16 8.01 0.11
CA ALA A 65 0.17 9.07 -0.08
C ALA A 65 -0.73 8.80 -1.30
N GLY A 66 -0.15 8.31 -2.41
CA GLY A 66 -0.89 7.93 -3.61
C GLY A 66 -1.85 6.76 -3.37
N ILE A 67 -1.42 5.74 -2.63
CA ILE A 67 -2.28 4.61 -2.21
C ILE A 67 -3.44 5.16 -1.39
N TYR A 68 -3.16 5.96 -0.36
CA TYR A 68 -4.21 6.52 0.51
C TYR A 68 -5.26 7.33 -0.28
N GLN A 69 -4.84 8.13 -1.26
CA GLN A 69 -5.75 8.90 -2.12
C GLN A 69 -6.66 8.01 -2.98
N LYS A 70 -6.23 6.81 -3.35
CA LYS A 70 -6.99 5.89 -4.20
C LYS A 70 -7.99 5.02 -3.42
N ILE A 71 -7.76 4.80 -2.14
CA ILE A 71 -8.58 3.88 -1.33
C ILE A 71 -9.64 4.56 -0.46
N VAL A 72 -9.53 5.89 -0.28
CA VAL A 72 -10.50 6.74 0.45
C VAL A 72 -11.56 7.27 -0.49
#